data_AF-A0A497SNW1-F1
#
_entry.id   AF-A0A497SNW1-F1
#
_cell.length_a   1.000
_cell.length_b   1.000
_cell.length_c   1.000
_cell.angle_alpha   90.00
_cell.angle_beta   90.00
_cell.angle_gamma   90.00
#
_symmetry.space_group_name_H-M   'P 1'
#
loop_
_entity.id
_entity.type
_entity.pdbx_description
1 polymer ?
#
loop_
_entity_poly.entity_id
_entity_poly.type
_entity_poly.pdbx_seq_one_letter_code
_entity_poly.pdbx_strand_id
1 'polypeptide(L)'
;MTSEEYFKNLKLQIDNLYEIAEKAKKSGKDYETFVESKRASDKYNRCVDILETVVPEFGKHRKEIIKRIKELEDKFGVGSDEVALEIAKEIAIGKFFKFETKEEAILSGLRFGCAYNTQGVVAAPIEGITGVKIDKKENFLYVYYAGPIRTAGGTSQVFTLFIADYLRKTFGLDRYVPTKSEIERYYAEVTDYINYVTRKQYKPNEEEIYFLVKNVPIC
;
A
#
# COMPACT_ATOMS: atom_id res chain seq x y z
N MET A 1 -24.22 5.20 31.47
CA MET A 1 -22.90 4.75 30.98
C MET A 1 -22.39 5.81 30.03
N THR A 2 -21.29 6.48 30.36
CA THR A 2 -20.66 7.46 29.46
C THR A 2 -19.92 6.74 28.33
N SER A 3 -19.59 7.44 27.23
CA SER A 3 -18.78 6.88 26.15
C SER A 3 -17.43 6.35 26.66
N GLU A 4 -16.83 7.04 27.63
CA GLU A 4 -15.56 6.62 28.25
C GLU A 4 -15.71 5.31 29.04
N GLU A 5 -16.78 5.17 29.84
CA GLU A 5 -17.09 3.93 30.55
C GLU A 5 -17.34 2.76 29.60
N TYR A 6 -18.05 3.03 28.49
CA TYR A 6 -18.32 2.04 27.45
C TYR A 6 -17.02 1.53 26.80
N PHE A 7 -16.14 2.43 26.34
CA PHE A 7 -14.86 2.03 25.75
C PHE A 7 -13.93 1.34 26.76
N LYS A 8 -13.95 1.77 28.03
CA LYS A 8 -13.18 1.09 29.09
C LYS A 8 -13.66 -0.34 29.31
N ASN A 9 -14.97 -0.57 29.30
CA ASN A 9 -15.54 -1.91 29.43
C ASN A 9 -15.18 -2.79 28.21
N LEU A 10 -15.32 -2.27 26.99
CA LEU A 10 -14.88 -2.98 25.79
C LEU A 10 -13.40 -3.38 25.85
N LYS A 11 -12.53 -2.45 26.28
CA LYS A 11 -11.10 -2.72 26.42
C LYS A 11 -10.82 -3.86 27.39
N LEU A 12 -11.47 -3.85 28.56
CA LEU A 12 -11.35 -4.93 29.56
C LEU A 12 -11.78 -6.29 29.00
N GLN A 13 -12.89 -6.33 28.25
CA GLN A 13 -13.36 -7.57 27.63
C GLN A 13 -12.38 -8.08 26.57
N ILE A 14 -11.84 -7.19 25.72
CA ILE A 14 -10.81 -7.52 24.74
C ILE A 14 -9.55 -8.03 25.45
N ASP A 15 -9.13 -7.39 26.54
CA ASP A 15 -7.98 -7.81 27.35
C ASP A 15 -8.12 -9.25 27.83
N ASN A 16 -9.26 -9.58 28.41
CA ASN A 16 -9.56 -10.93 28.88
C ASN A 16 -9.53 -11.97 27.74
N LEU A 17 -10.06 -11.64 26.56
CA LEU A 17 -10.04 -12.53 25.40
C LEU A 17 -8.63 -12.77 24.87
N TYR A 18 -7.78 -11.72 24.85
CA TYR A 18 -6.37 -11.85 24.47
C TYR A 18 -5.60 -12.77 25.42
N GLU A 19 -5.84 -12.67 26.74
CA GLU A 19 -5.18 -13.56 27.71
C GLU A 19 -5.52 -15.03 27.48
N ILE A 20 -6.77 -15.33 27.13
CA ILE A 20 -7.21 -16.68 26.79
C ILE A 20 -6.50 -17.16 25.52
N ALA A 21 -6.47 -16.32 24.48
CA ALA A 21 -5.83 -16.64 23.21
C ALA A 21 -4.31 -16.86 23.36
N GLU A 22 -3.62 -16.03 24.13
CA GLU A 22 -2.19 -16.17 24.45
C GLU A 22 -1.89 -17.48 25.17
N LYS A 23 -2.71 -17.87 26.15
CA LYS A 23 -2.56 -19.17 26.83
C LYS A 23 -2.74 -20.34 25.85
N ALA A 24 -3.70 -20.25 24.93
CA ALA A 24 -3.93 -21.28 23.93
C ALA A 24 -2.76 -21.39 22.93
N LYS A 25 -2.32 -20.26 22.37
CA LYS A 25 -1.20 -20.18 21.41
C LYS A 25 0.11 -20.74 21.96
N LYS A 26 0.39 -20.50 23.25
CA LYS A 26 1.56 -21.06 23.96
C LYS A 26 1.58 -22.59 24.06
N SER A 27 0.47 -23.27 23.76
CA SER A 27 0.46 -24.74 23.68
C SER A 27 1.24 -25.30 22.48
N GLY A 28 1.62 -24.46 21.51
CA GLY A 28 2.42 -24.86 20.35
C GLY A 28 1.66 -25.71 19.33
N LYS A 29 0.32 -25.67 19.36
CA LYS A 29 -0.55 -26.44 18.45
C LYS A 29 -0.95 -25.68 17.19
N ASP A 30 -0.64 -24.38 17.13
CA ASP A 30 -0.90 -23.49 15.99
C ASP A 30 0.42 -23.16 15.27
N TYR A 31 0.32 -22.52 14.09
CA TYR A 31 1.46 -22.08 13.29
C TYR A 31 2.42 -21.17 14.06
N GLU A 32 1.88 -20.19 14.79
CA GLU A 32 2.65 -19.33 15.69
C GLU A 32 2.31 -19.58 17.16
N THR A 33 3.27 -19.32 18.05
CA THR A 33 3.11 -19.46 19.51
C THR A 33 2.61 -18.19 20.21
N PHE A 34 2.28 -17.14 19.45
CA PHE A 34 1.77 -15.87 19.94
C PHE A 34 0.50 -15.47 19.17
N VAL A 35 -0.27 -14.51 19.69
CA VAL A 35 -1.45 -13.99 18.99
C VAL A 35 -1.02 -13.13 17.80
N GLU A 36 -1.30 -13.60 16.59
CA GLU A 36 -0.93 -12.94 15.33
C GLU A 36 -1.75 -11.68 15.04
N SER A 37 -3.02 -11.65 15.48
CA SER A 37 -3.89 -10.48 15.32
C SER A 37 -3.46 -9.39 16.30
N LYS A 38 -2.76 -8.37 15.78
CA LYS A 38 -2.33 -7.21 16.58
C LYS A 38 -3.52 -6.31 16.89
N ARG A 39 -3.48 -5.65 18.04
CA ARG A 39 -4.47 -4.63 18.41
C ARG A 39 -4.24 -3.37 17.60
N ALA A 40 -5.20 -3.03 16.75
CA ALA A 40 -5.22 -1.74 16.06
C ALA A 40 -5.66 -0.64 17.03
N SER A 41 -4.85 0.42 17.16
CA SER A 41 -5.20 1.60 17.96
C SER A 41 -5.96 2.63 17.12
N ASP A 42 -5.30 3.23 16.13
CA ASP A 42 -5.84 4.26 15.26
C ASP A 42 -5.38 4.08 13.81
N LYS A 43 -5.87 4.92 12.89
CA LYS A 43 -5.54 4.82 11.46
C LYS A 43 -4.05 4.96 11.17
N TYR A 44 -3.34 5.80 11.94
CA TYR A 44 -1.92 6.06 11.72
C TYR A 44 -1.07 4.87 12.13
N ASN A 45 -1.38 4.31 13.31
CA ASN A 45 -0.74 3.10 13.79
C ASN A 45 -1.00 1.94 12.85
N ARG A 46 -2.23 1.77 12.35
CA ARG A 46 -2.51 0.72 11.36
C ARG A 46 -1.64 0.82 10.11
N CYS A 47 -1.41 2.03 9.59
CA CYS A 47 -0.51 2.21 8.46
C CYS A 47 0.91 1.72 8.77
N VAL A 48 1.43 2.08 9.94
CA VAL A 48 2.75 1.61 10.40
C VAL A 48 2.75 0.11 10.66
N ASP A 49 1.70 -0.43 11.29
CA ASP A 49 1.56 -1.85 11.66
C ASP A 49 1.62 -2.75 10.43
N ILE A 50 0.92 -2.36 9.36
CA ILE A 50 0.96 -3.08 8.08
C ILE A 50 2.42 -3.15 7.62
N LEU A 51 3.08 -2.00 7.44
CA LEU A 51 4.43 -1.96 6.88
C LEU A 51 5.50 -2.58 7.79
N GLU A 52 5.33 -2.52 9.10
CA GLU A 52 6.22 -3.16 10.09
C GLU A 52 6.33 -4.67 9.89
N THR A 53 5.30 -5.33 9.33
CA THR A 53 5.33 -6.78 9.07
C THR A 53 6.38 -7.19 8.04
N VAL A 54 6.75 -6.29 7.13
CA VAL A 54 7.74 -6.54 6.07
C VAL A 54 9.01 -5.72 6.22
N VAL A 55 8.94 -4.57 6.88
CA VAL A 55 10.07 -3.67 7.13
C VAL A 55 10.02 -3.21 8.60
N PRO A 56 10.73 -3.90 9.51
CA PRO A 56 10.68 -3.64 10.96
C PRO A 56 11.03 -2.20 11.38
N GLU A 57 11.79 -1.48 10.56
CA GLU A 57 12.22 -0.10 10.74
C GLU A 57 11.04 0.86 10.91
N PHE A 58 9.90 0.59 10.26
CA PHE A 58 8.67 1.37 10.45
C PHE A 58 8.21 1.36 11.91
N GLY A 59 8.31 0.22 12.59
CA GLY A 59 7.97 0.10 14.01
C GLY A 59 8.92 0.92 14.90
N LYS A 60 10.22 0.91 14.60
CA LYS A 60 11.26 1.68 15.31
C LYS A 60 11.02 3.19 15.20
N HIS A 61 10.60 3.66 14.02
CA HIS A 61 10.37 5.08 13.70
C HIS A 61 8.91 5.52 13.78
N ARG A 62 8.04 4.70 14.36
CA ARG A 62 6.59 4.91 14.45
C ARG A 62 6.21 6.31 14.92
N LYS A 63 6.84 6.78 16.01
CA LYS A 63 6.50 8.08 16.61
C LYS A 63 6.80 9.23 15.67
N GLU A 64 7.96 9.21 14.99
CA GLU A 64 8.33 10.24 14.03
C GLU A 64 7.40 10.24 12.80
N ILE A 65 7.09 9.05 12.27
CA ILE A 65 6.22 8.89 11.10
C ILE A 65 4.81 9.39 11.41
N ILE A 66 4.21 8.97 12.52
CA ILE A 66 2.85 9.39 12.92
C ILE A 66 2.81 10.90 13.18
N LYS A 67 3.81 11.45 13.85
CA LYS A 67 3.91 12.90 14.06
C LYS A 67 3.91 13.61 12.70
N ARG A 68 4.71 13.13 11.76
CA ARG A 68 4.82 13.75 10.43
C ARG A 68 3.54 13.66 9.62
N ILE A 69 2.82 12.54 9.69
CA ILE A 69 1.49 12.42 9.04
C ILE A 69 0.54 13.50 9.57
N LYS A 70 0.49 13.71 10.90
CA LYS A 70 -0.37 14.74 11.50
C LYS A 70 0.01 16.15 11.04
N GLU A 71 1.30 16.47 10.98
CA GLU A 71 1.77 17.76 10.44
C GLU A 71 1.36 17.97 8.96
N LEU A 72 1.37 16.90 8.17
CA LEU A 72 0.90 16.94 6.78
C LEU A 72 -0.62 17.12 6.72
N GLU A 73 -1.39 16.44 7.58
CA GLU A 73 -2.84 16.61 7.68
C GLU A 73 -3.23 18.02 8.14
N ASP A 74 -2.48 18.63 9.05
CA ASP A 74 -2.70 20.02 9.48
C ASP A 74 -2.51 21.01 8.30
N LYS A 75 -1.66 20.65 7.33
CA LYS A 75 -1.36 21.48 6.15
C LYS A 75 -2.33 21.24 4.99
N PHE A 76 -2.66 19.99 4.70
CA PHE A 76 -3.38 19.58 3.49
C PHE A 76 -4.80 19.07 3.75
N GLY A 77 -5.18 18.89 5.02
CA GLY A 77 -6.45 18.29 5.42
C GLY A 77 -6.32 16.81 5.80
N VAL A 78 -7.16 16.39 6.74
CA VAL A 78 -7.20 15.01 7.24
C VAL A 78 -7.63 14.07 6.13
N GLY A 79 -6.78 13.09 5.80
CA GLY A 79 -7.10 12.06 4.81
C GLY A 79 -6.98 12.51 3.35
N SER A 80 -6.34 13.65 3.07
CA SER A 80 -6.16 14.11 1.71
C SER A 80 -5.11 13.31 0.92
N ASP A 81 -5.27 13.30 -0.39
CA ASP A 81 -4.39 12.58 -1.31
C ASP A 81 -2.97 13.19 -1.31
N GLU A 82 -2.84 14.49 -1.05
CA GLU A 82 -1.57 15.18 -0.88
C GLU A 82 -0.77 14.64 0.30
N VAL A 83 -1.44 14.26 1.40
CA VAL A 83 -0.75 13.64 2.56
C VAL A 83 -0.18 12.28 2.16
N ALA A 84 -0.94 11.47 1.40
CA ALA A 84 -0.46 10.18 0.90
C ALA A 84 0.77 10.34 0.00
N LEU A 85 0.75 11.30 -0.91
CA LEU A 85 1.85 11.58 -1.84
C LEU A 85 3.10 12.07 -1.10
N GLU A 86 2.95 13.04 -0.19
CA GLU A 86 4.08 13.62 0.54
C GLU A 86 4.70 12.62 1.52
N ILE A 87 3.90 11.85 2.27
CA ILE A 87 4.47 10.85 3.18
C ILE A 87 5.15 9.71 2.41
N ALA A 88 4.57 9.27 1.29
CA ALA A 88 5.18 8.26 0.42
C ALA A 88 6.56 8.73 -0.08
N LYS A 89 6.65 9.98 -0.55
CA LYS A 89 7.90 10.60 -0.97
C LYS A 89 8.90 10.71 0.18
N GLU A 90 8.50 11.24 1.33
CA GLU A 90 9.39 11.44 2.48
C GLU A 90 9.95 10.10 2.99
N ILE A 91 9.15 9.05 2.98
CA ILE A 91 9.62 7.69 3.27
C ILE A 91 10.62 7.27 2.20
N ALA A 92 10.27 7.34 0.92
CA ALA A 92 11.12 6.84 -0.15
C ALA A 92 12.50 7.55 -0.20
N ILE A 93 12.56 8.87 0.02
CA ILE A 93 13.84 9.60 0.08
C ILE A 93 14.67 9.30 1.34
N GLY A 94 14.18 8.45 2.24
CA GLY A 94 14.88 8.01 3.43
C GLY A 94 14.89 9.03 4.57
N LYS A 95 13.84 9.86 4.71
CA LYS A 95 13.76 10.90 5.75
C LYS A 95 13.78 10.31 7.17
N PHE A 96 13.19 9.13 7.37
CA PHE A 96 13.07 8.48 8.67
C PHE A 96 14.20 7.48 8.92
N PHE A 97 14.53 6.69 7.91
CA PHE A 97 15.60 5.69 7.92
C PHE A 97 16.07 5.40 6.49
N LYS A 98 17.24 4.77 6.35
CA LYS A 98 17.83 4.44 5.05
C LYS A 98 17.40 3.04 4.59
N PHE A 99 17.23 2.89 3.28
CA PHE A 99 17.01 1.60 2.61
C PHE A 99 18.32 1.13 1.97
N GLU A 100 18.46 -0.17 1.74
CA GLU A 100 19.66 -0.72 1.09
C GLU A 100 19.68 -0.38 -0.39
N THR A 101 18.51 -0.40 -1.03
CA THR A 101 18.37 -0.10 -2.44
C THR A 101 17.34 0.99 -2.73
N LYS A 102 17.49 1.64 -3.90
CA LYS A 102 16.51 2.61 -4.41
C LYS A 102 15.14 1.95 -4.65
N GLU A 103 15.12 0.68 -5.09
CA GLU A 103 13.88 -0.07 -5.34
C GLU A 103 13.13 -0.34 -4.03
N GLU A 104 13.82 -0.74 -2.96
CA GLU A 104 13.21 -0.90 -1.62
C GLU A 104 12.64 0.40 -1.07
N ALA A 105 13.36 1.50 -1.24
CA ALA A 105 12.91 2.84 -0.88
C ALA A 105 11.61 3.21 -1.61
N ILE A 106 11.58 3.08 -2.94
CA ILE A 106 10.41 3.38 -3.77
C ILE A 106 9.24 2.47 -3.40
N LEU A 107 9.48 1.16 -3.27
CA LEU A 107 8.46 0.18 -2.86
C LEU A 107 7.87 0.57 -1.50
N SER A 108 8.71 0.87 -0.52
CA SER A 108 8.26 1.22 0.84
C SER A 108 7.45 2.51 0.85
N GLY A 109 7.87 3.53 0.11
CA GLY A 109 7.09 4.76 -0.08
C GLY A 109 5.74 4.49 -0.74
N LEU A 110 5.73 3.73 -1.83
CA LEU A 110 4.52 3.38 -2.57
C LEU A 110 3.52 2.62 -1.69
N ARG A 111 3.99 1.59 -0.99
CA ARG A 111 3.18 0.80 -0.06
C ARG A 111 2.64 1.66 1.08
N PHE A 112 3.45 2.53 1.67
CA PHE A 112 2.97 3.39 2.76
C PHE A 112 1.94 4.42 2.29
N GLY A 113 2.15 5.03 1.11
CA GLY A 113 1.15 5.91 0.50
C GLY A 113 -0.18 5.19 0.25
N CYS A 114 -0.13 3.95 -0.25
CA CYS A 114 -1.31 3.11 -0.41
C CYS A 114 -1.98 2.79 0.94
N ALA A 115 -1.19 2.47 1.98
CA ALA A 115 -1.70 2.20 3.32
C ALA A 115 -2.44 3.42 3.91
N TYR A 116 -1.86 4.62 3.76
CA TYR A 116 -2.50 5.85 4.21
C TYR A 116 -3.79 6.17 3.42
N ASN A 117 -3.75 6.10 2.08
CA ASN A 117 -4.94 6.33 1.24
C ASN A 117 -6.08 5.36 1.58
N THR A 118 -5.76 4.11 1.91
CA THR A 118 -6.71 3.08 2.32
C THR A 118 -6.99 3.04 3.83
N GLN A 119 -6.58 4.07 4.60
CA GLN A 119 -6.82 4.19 6.06
C GLN A 119 -6.25 3.03 6.90
N GLY A 120 -5.32 2.26 6.34
CA GLY A 120 -4.71 1.09 6.94
C GLY A 120 -5.71 -0.03 7.26
N VAL A 121 -6.79 -0.19 6.49
CA VAL A 121 -7.82 -1.22 6.76
C VAL A 121 -7.80 -2.39 5.78
N VAL A 122 -6.88 -2.38 4.82
CA VAL A 122 -6.78 -3.41 3.76
C VAL A 122 -5.36 -3.94 3.64
N ALA A 123 -5.20 -5.18 3.17
CA ALA A 123 -3.91 -5.83 2.99
C ALA A 123 -3.19 -5.45 1.68
N ALA A 124 -3.88 -4.74 0.78
CA ALA A 124 -3.38 -4.35 -0.53
C ALA A 124 -1.97 -3.70 -0.57
N PRO A 125 -1.57 -2.86 0.41
CA PRO A 125 -0.21 -2.33 0.45
C PRO A 125 0.87 -3.41 0.39
N ILE A 126 0.67 -4.57 1.02
CA ILE A 126 1.70 -5.62 1.08
C ILE A 126 1.41 -6.76 0.14
N GLU A 127 0.17 -7.27 0.16
CA GLU A 127 -0.22 -8.42 -0.65
C GLU A 127 -0.54 -8.03 -2.09
N GLY A 128 -0.94 -6.79 -2.32
CA GLY A 128 -1.33 -6.28 -3.63
C GLY A 128 -0.17 -5.68 -4.42
N ILE A 129 0.76 -5.00 -3.77
CA ILE A 129 1.95 -4.38 -4.39
C ILE A 129 3.17 -5.22 -4.04
N THR A 130 3.55 -6.15 -4.92
CA THR A 130 4.54 -7.19 -4.59
C THR A 130 5.97 -6.74 -4.78
N GLY A 131 6.22 -5.79 -5.67
CA GLY A 131 7.56 -5.28 -5.90
C GLY A 131 7.59 -4.09 -6.85
N VAL A 132 8.76 -3.45 -6.94
CA VAL A 132 9.07 -2.49 -7.99
C VAL A 132 10.43 -2.84 -8.58
N LYS A 133 10.66 -2.44 -9.82
CA LYS A 133 11.97 -2.59 -10.48
C LYS A 133 12.26 -1.39 -11.34
N ILE A 134 13.53 -1.00 -11.43
CA ILE A 134 13.97 0.07 -12.32
C ILE A 134 14.61 -0.58 -13.56
N ASP A 135 14.13 -0.22 -14.74
CA ASP A 135 14.76 -0.67 -15.97
C ASP A 135 16.20 -0.11 -16.07
N LYS A 136 17.18 -0.97 -16.36
CA LYS A 136 18.60 -0.56 -16.37
C LYS A 136 18.98 0.26 -17.59
N LYS A 137 18.22 0.16 -18.68
CA LYS A 137 18.56 0.76 -19.98
C LYS A 137 17.74 2.03 -20.21
N GLU A 138 16.43 1.93 -20.02
CA GLU A 138 15.47 3.02 -20.26
C GLU A 138 15.06 3.75 -18.97
N ASN A 139 15.53 3.29 -17.80
CA ASN A 139 15.46 4.03 -16.54
C ASN A 139 14.03 4.44 -16.10
N PHE A 140 13.02 3.65 -16.45
CA PHE A 140 11.64 3.80 -15.96
C PHE A 140 11.31 2.81 -14.84
N LEU A 141 10.16 3.01 -14.19
CA LEU A 141 9.70 2.21 -13.05
C LEU A 141 8.68 1.15 -13.48
N TYR A 142 8.94 -0.11 -13.13
CA TYR A 142 7.98 -1.21 -13.09
C TYR A 142 7.34 -1.30 -11.70
N VAL A 143 6.03 -1.54 -11.64
CA VAL A 143 5.30 -1.87 -10.42
C VAL A 143 4.58 -3.21 -10.61
N TYR A 144 4.92 -4.17 -9.76
CA TYR A 144 4.32 -5.50 -9.80
C TYR A 144 3.12 -5.55 -8.86
N TYR A 145 1.97 -5.89 -9.43
CA TYR A 145 0.74 -6.12 -8.68
C TYR A 145 0.37 -7.61 -8.64
N ALA A 146 -0.23 -8.04 -7.54
CA ALA A 146 -0.86 -9.35 -7.41
C ALA A 146 -2.37 -9.23 -7.22
N GLY A 147 -3.10 -10.33 -7.42
CA GLY A 147 -4.56 -10.40 -7.30
C GLY A 147 -5.17 -9.74 -6.04
N PRO A 148 -4.57 -9.85 -4.84
CA PRO A 148 -5.05 -9.18 -3.63
C PRO A 148 -5.14 -7.66 -3.72
N ILE A 149 -4.52 -7.00 -4.71
CA ILE A 149 -4.70 -5.56 -4.96
C ILE A 149 -6.18 -5.16 -5.11
N ARG A 150 -7.06 -6.12 -5.44
CA ARG A 150 -8.52 -5.96 -5.49
C ARG A 150 -9.16 -5.52 -4.18
N THR A 151 -8.54 -5.82 -3.03
CA THR A 151 -9.09 -5.42 -1.73
C THR A 151 -8.98 -3.92 -1.47
N ALA A 152 -8.13 -3.19 -2.20
CA ALA A 152 -8.02 -1.73 -2.07
C ALA A 152 -9.25 -0.98 -2.61
N GLY A 153 -10.01 -1.60 -3.53
CA GLY A 153 -11.04 -0.92 -4.30
C GLY A 153 -10.46 -0.10 -5.47
N GLY A 154 -11.30 0.18 -6.48
CA GLY A 154 -10.86 0.79 -7.75
C GLY A 154 -10.18 2.15 -7.58
N THR A 155 -10.68 3.00 -6.67
CA THR A 155 -10.10 4.32 -6.41
C THR A 155 -8.66 4.22 -5.92
N SER A 156 -8.42 3.43 -4.87
CA SER A 156 -7.08 3.28 -4.31
C SER A 156 -6.13 2.53 -5.24
N GLN A 157 -6.64 1.60 -6.05
CA GLN A 157 -5.85 0.97 -7.12
C GLN A 157 -5.29 1.99 -8.09
N VAL A 158 -6.13 2.86 -8.64
CA VAL A 158 -5.68 3.93 -9.53
C VAL A 158 -4.75 4.89 -8.78
N PHE A 159 -5.03 5.17 -7.51
CA PHE A 159 -4.20 6.05 -6.70
C PHE A 159 -2.75 5.56 -6.52
N THR A 160 -2.53 4.24 -6.47
CA THR A 160 -1.17 3.68 -6.45
C THR A 160 -0.36 4.05 -7.71
N LEU A 161 -0.99 4.24 -8.87
CA LEU A 161 -0.32 4.71 -10.08
C LEU A 161 0.11 6.18 -9.97
N PHE A 162 -0.71 7.03 -9.34
CA PHE A 162 -0.32 8.42 -9.06
C PHE A 162 0.84 8.50 -8.08
N ILE A 163 0.83 7.69 -7.03
CA ILE A 163 1.95 7.60 -6.09
C ILE A 163 3.22 7.12 -6.82
N ALA A 164 3.13 6.07 -7.63
CA ALA A 164 4.27 5.57 -8.39
C ALA A 164 4.82 6.61 -9.37
N ASP A 165 3.95 7.35 -10.09
CA ASP A 165 4.37 8.45 -10.97
C ASP A 165 5.01 9.62 -10.20
N TYR A 166 4.52 9.91 -8.99
CA TYR A 166 5.12 10.93 -8.14
C TYR A 166 6.50 10.52 -7.63
N LEU A 167 6.66 9.26 -7.23
CA LEU A 167 7.93 8.70 -6.78
C LEU A 167 8.93 8.61 -7.93
N ARG A 168 8.55 8.09 -9.10
CA ARG A 168 9.47 7.98 -10.25
C ARG A 168 9.99 9.36 -10.65
N LYS A 169 9.15 10.40 -10.64
CA LYS A 169 9.58 11.80 -10.86
C LYS A 169 10.56 12.27 -9.79
N THR A 170 10.27 11.99 -8.52
CA THR A 170 11.15 12.33 -7.39
C THR A 170 12.55 11.73 -7.54
N PHE A 171 12.64 10.50 -8.05
CA PHE A 171 13.91 9.79 -8.25
C PHE A 171 14.57 10.03 -9.61
N GLY A 172 14.02 10.94 -10.43
CA GLY A 172 14.55 11.25 -11.76
C GLY A 172 14.45 10.08 -12.74
N LEU A 173 13.43 9.23 -12.58
CA LEU A 173 13.15 8.12 -13.48
C LEU A 173 12.33 8.58 -14.67
N ASP A 174 12.62 7.99 -15.81
CA ASP A 174 11.99 8.28 -17.08
C ASP A 174 10.57 7.72 -17.16
N ARG A 175 9.83 8.18 -18.16
CA ARG A 175 8.48 7.70 -18.45
C ARG A 175 8.57 6.35 -19.14
N TYR A 176 7.73 5.39 -18.73
CA TYR A 176 7.51 4.17 -19.52
C TYR A 176 6.91 4.51 -20.89
N VAL A 177 7.53 4.01 -21.95
CA VAL A 177 7.04 4.15 -23.33
C VAL A 177 6.78 2.74 -23.88
N PRO A 178 5.52 2.31 -24.01
CA PRO A 178 5.22 0.96 -24.44
C PRO A 178 5.55 0.77 -25.92
N THR A 179 6.07 -0.41 -26.25
CA THR A 179 6.16 -0.90 -27.62
C THR A 179 4.78 -1.26 -28.16
N LYS A 180 4.67 -1.37 -29.49
CA LYS A 180 3.43 -1.86 -30.12
C LYS A 180 3.04 -3.24 -29.57
N SER A 181 4.01 -4.15 -29.44
CA SER A 181 3.74 -5.51 -28.94
C SER A 181 3.19 -5.51 -27.52
N GLU A 182 3.64 -4.60 -26.66
CA GLU A 182 3.11 -4.48 -25.29
C GLU A 182 1.67 -3.97 -25.30
N ILE A 183 1.34 -2.97 -26.12
CA ILE A 183 -0.04 -2.46 -26.24
C ILE A 183 -1.00 -3.56 -26.69
N GLU A 184 -0.63 -4.31 -27.73
CA GLU A 184 -1.43 -5.45 -28.23
C GLU A 184 -1.60 -6.53 -27.15
N ARG A 185 -0.53 -6.80 -26.39
CA ARG A 185 -0.57 -7.75 -25.26
C ARG A 185 -1.53 -7.28 -24.17
N TYR A 186 -1.51 -6.00 -23.77
CA TYR A 186 -2.47 -5.46 -22.80
C TYR A 186 -3.91 -5.60 -23.30
N TYR A 187 -4.17 -5.35 -24.57
CA TYR A 187 -5.50 -5.53 -25.15
C TYR A 187 -5.97 -6.99 -25.07
N ALA A 188 -5.10 -7.93 -25.46
CA ALA A 188 -5.39 -9.36 -25.36
C ALA A 188 -5.64 -9.78 -23.90
N GLU A 189 -4.74 -9.44 -22.98
CA GLU A 189 -4.85 -9.82 -21.56
C GLU A 189 -6.11 -9.25 -20.89
N VAL A 190 -6.43 -7.98 -21.12
CA VAL A 190 -7.65 -7.36 -20.57
C VAL A 190 -8.90 -8.04 -21.11
N THR A 191 -8.93 -8.31 -22.43
CA THR A 191 -10.06 -8.97 -23.09
C THR A 191 -10.26 -10.38 -22.59
N ASP A 192 -9.19 -11.17 -22.55
CA ASP A 192 -9.22 -12.58 -22.13
C ASP A 192 -9.54 -12.71 -20.65
N TYR A 193 -8.97 -11.84 -19.79
CA TYR A 193 -9.27 -11.87 -18.36
C TYR A 193 -10.75 -11.57 -18.09
N ILE A 194 -11.36 -10.64 -18.82
CA ILE A 194 -12.79 -10.31 -18.70
C ILE A 194 -13.67 -11.46 -19.22
N ASN A 195 -13.28 -12.10 -20.33
CA ASN A 195 -14.07 -13.13 -20.98
C ASN A 195 -13.97 -14.50 -20.27
N TYR A 196 -12.79 -14.87 -19.79
CA TYR A 196 -12.49 -16.23 -19.33
C TYR A 196 -12.21 -16.35 -17.82
N VAL A 197 -11.85 -15.27 -17.13
CA VAL A 197 -11.50 -15.33 -15.70
C VAL A 197 -12.57 -14.73 -14.82
N THR A 198 -12.91 -13.45 -15.01
CA THR A 198 -13.87 -12.77 -14.14
C THR A 198 -14.42 -11.51 -14.79
N ARG A 199 -15.75 -11.35 -14.71
CA ARG A 199 -16.41 -10.13 -15.17
C ARG A 199 -15.94 -8.93 -14.34
N LYS A 200 -15.72 -7.80 -15.02
CA LYS A 200 -15.36 -6.53 -14.41
C LYS A 200 -16.57 -5.59 -14.39
N GLN A 201 -16.54 -4.62 -13.48
CA GLN A 201 -17.56 -3.57 -13.40
C GLN A 201 -17.61 -2.71 -14.67
N TYR A 202 -16.47 -2.60 -15.35
CA TYR A 202 -16.32 -1.88 -16.61
C TYR A 202 -15.52 -2.73 -17.59
N LYS A 203 -15.96 -2.80 -18.85
CA LYS A 203 -15.23 -3.43 -19.95
C LYS A 203 -14.78 -2.32 -20.90
N PRO A 204 -13.50 -1.91 -20.86
CA PRO A 204 -13.01 -0.89 -21.76
C PRO A 204 -13.00 -1.40 -23.21
N ASN A 205 -13.16 -0.49 -24.15
CA ASN A 205 -12.97 -0.81 -25.58
C ASN A 205 -11.48 -0.77 -25.96
N GLU A 206 -11.17 -1.16 -27.19
CA GLU A 206 -9.79 -1.20 -27.69
C GLU A 206 -9.11 0.17 -27.64
N GLU A 207 -9.78 1.22 -28.11
CA GLU A 207 -9.25 2.59 -28.13
C GLU A 207 -8.90 3.09 -26.72
N GLU A 208 -9.74 2.77 -25.74
CA GLU A 208 -9.53 3.10 -24.32
C GLU A 208 -8.32 2.38 -23.74
N ILE A 209 -8.17 1.07 -24.00
CA ILE A 209 -7.01 0.30 -23.54
C ILE A 209 -5.74 0.88 -24.16
N TYR A 210 -5.76 1.14 -25.47
CA TYR A 210 -4.62 1.72 -26.18
C TYR A 210 -4.27 3.10 -25.65
N PHE A 211 -5.27 3.93 -25.39
CA PHE A 211 -5.08 5.25 -24.81
C PHE A 211 -4.43 5.16 -23.43
N LEU A 212 -4.93 4.30 -22.56
CA LEU A 212 -4.40 4.13 -21.21
C LEU A 212 -2.96 3.61 -21.24
N VAL A 213 -2.68 2.53 -21.95
CA VAL A 213 -1.34 1.92 -22.00
C VAL A 213 -0.31 2.91 -22.55
N LYS A 214 -0.66 3.70 -23.57
CA LYS A 214 0.24 4.73 -24.12
C LYS A 214 0.49 5.90 -23.16
N ASN A 215 -0.45 6.19 -22.26
CA ASN A 215 -0.40 7.41 -21.45
C ASN A 215 -0.01 7.17 -19.98
N VAL A 216 -0.18 5.98 -19.43
CA VAL A 216 0.27 5.68 -18.06
C VAL A 216 1.80 5.63 -18.04
N PRO A 217 2.48 6.48 -17.23
CA PRO A 217 3.94 6.63 -17.28
C PRO A 217 4.72 5.57 -16.48
N ILE A 218 4.01 4.59 -15.92
CA ILE A 218 4.51 3.48 -15.10
C ILE A 218 4.14 2.18 -15.81
N CYS A 219 5.02 1.19 -15.77
CA CYS A 219 4.73 -0.15 -16.27
C CYS A 219 4.18 -1.05 -15.15
#